data_AF-A0A954VFR7-F1
#
_entry.id   AF-A0A954VFR7-F1
#
_cell.length_a   1.000
_cell.length_b   1.000
_cell.length_c   1.000
_cell.angle_alpha   90.00
_cell.angle_beta   90.00
_cell.angle_gamma   90.00
#
_symmetry.space_group_name_H-M   'P 1'
#
loop_
_entity.id
_entity.type
_entity.pdbx_description
1 polymer ?
#
loop_
_entity_poly.entity_id
_entity_poly.type
_entity_poly.pdbx_seq_one_letter_code
_entity_poly.pdbx_strand_id
1 'polypeptide(L)'
;MNTWVLWNSPRIAVSLSLLTGIAGWFIPAIYDWSGSDQSRPSPVLWQGPLALACLVVLTCFALPWLPLTSWTNPDNQHARGRFGLGNMLVVTSGVALLLGIGARLPTASMILALVFTTGLVGRSWWVAPQLRVPIAALLGILYLPFAWILGYGELSNMMPEVLLLSLYLPGLFPAAVANYIVPNDIYPRHLLAAFLVCAEILFGLWLIHGGSRRTLAYFAFLSIACWLSALVLYALVRA
;
A
#
# COMPACT_ATOMS: atom_id res chain seq x y z
N MET A 1 -10.18 -34.47 12.29
CA MET A 1 -9.41 -33.26 12.65
C MET A 1 -9.26 -32.42 11.38
N ASN A 2 -10.06 -31.38 11.24
CA ASN A 2 -10.20 -30.62 9.99
C ASN A 2 -9.02 -29.62 9.83
N THR A 3 -8.02 -30.00 9.04
CA THR A 3 -6.96 -29.11 8.55
C THR A 3 -7.50 -27.95 7.68
N TRP A 4 -8.77 -27.99 7.31
CA TRP A 4 -9.50 -26.95 6.59
C TRP A 4 -9.75 -25.65 7.38
N VAL A 5 -9.48 -25.63 8.70
CA VAL A 5 -9.62 -24.43 9.56
C VAL A 5 -8.36 -23.55 9.55
N LEU A 6 -7.23 -24.03 9.03
CA LEU A 6 -5.98 -23.26 8.95
C LEU A 6 -6.02 -22.12 7.91
N TRP A 7 -6.98 -22.15 6.99
CA TRP A 7 -7.21 -21.13 5.96
C TRP A 7 -8.11 -19.97 6.42
N ASN A 8 -8.17 -19.70 7.74
CA ASN A 8 -8.83 -18.52 8.26
C ASN A 8 -8.02 -17.24 7.93
N SER A 9 -8.53 -16.52 6.93
CA SER A 9 -7.98 -15.37 6.18
C SER A 9 -7.32 -14.19 6.92
N PRO A 10 -7.53 -13.87 8.22
CA PRO A 10 -6.74 -12.80 8.86
C PRO A 10 -5.28 -13.18 9.11
N ARG A 11 -4.98 -14.45 9.37
CA ARG A 11 -3.61 -14.87 9.72
C ARG A 11 -2.64 -14.69 8.56
N ILE A 12 -3.08 -14.98 7.33
CA ILE A 12 -2.25 -14.81 6.13
C ILE A 12 -1.97 -13.32 5.89
N ALA A 13 -2.99 -12.47 6.00
CA ALA A 13 -2.83 -11.02 5.88
C ALA A 13 -1.85 -10.44 6.92
N VAL A 14 -1.97 -10.88 8.18
CA VAL A 14 -1.03 -10.50 9.24
C VAL A 14 0.37 -11.06 8.95
N SER A 15 0.49 -12.31 8.49
CA SER A 15 1.79 -12.89 8.15
C SER A 15 2.46 -12.16 7.00
N LEU A 16 1.69 -11.71 5.98
CA LEU A 16 2.21 -10.89 4.88
C LEU A 16 2.68 -9.53 5.40
N SER A 17 1.91 -8.87 6.25
CA SER A 17 2.30 -7.61 6.89
C SER A 17 3.60 -7.74 7.70
N LEU A 18 3.70 -8.78 8.54
CA LEU A 18 4.91 -9.09 9.30
C LEU A 18 6.10 -9.42 8.38
N LEU A 19 5.89 -10.24 7.36
CA LEU A 19 6.92 -10.60 6.40
C LEU A 19 7.42 -9.37 5.63
N THR A 20 6.52 -8.44 5.28
CA THR A 20 6.90 -7.18 4.63
C THR A 20 7.71 -6.30 5.58
N GLY A 21 7.34 -6.25 6.86
CA GLY A 21 8.13 -5.55 7.88
C GLY A 21 9.52 -6.15 8.08
N ILE A 22 9.63 -7.49 8.13
CA ILE A 22 10.91 -8.21 8.22
C ILE A 22 11.75 -7.96 6.96
N ALA A 23 11.15 -8.02 5.78
CA ALA A 23 11.83 -7.72 4.52
C ALA A 23 12.35 -6.27 4.48
N GLY A 24 11.60 -5.32 5.04
CA GLY A 24 12.04 -3.94 5.24
C GLY A 24 13.25 -3.83 6.17
N TRP A 25 13.26 -4.61 7.26
CA TRP A 25 14.39 -4.64 8.20
C TRP A 25 15.70 -5.14 7.57
N PHE A 26 15.63 -6.05 6.59
CA PHE A 26 16.81 -6.53 5.86
C PHE A 26 17.34 -5.57 4.79
N ILE A 27 16.64 -4.47 4.47
CA ILE A 27 17.03 -3.54 3.40
C ILE A 27 18.47 -3.01 3.57
N PRO A 28 18.90 -2.50 4.74
CA PRO A 28 20.27 -2.02 4.91
C PRO A 28 21.31 -3.10 4.62
N ALA A 29 21.09 -4.32 5.13
CA ALA A 29 22.00 -5.45 4.93
C ALA A 29 22.07 -5.89 3.47
N ILE A 30 20.93 -5.88 2.75
CA ILE A 30 20.89 -6.20 1.31
C ILE A 30 21.66 -5.14 0.52
N TYR A 31 21.48 -3.86 0.86
CA TYR A 31 22.17 -2.75 0.22
C TYR A 31 23.69 -2.85 0.42
N ASP A 32 24.15 -3.06 1.67
CA ASP A 32 25.56 -3.25 2.00
C ASP A 32 26.17 -4.47 1.30
N TRP A 33 25.46 -5.59 1.30
CA TRP A 33 25.89 -6.82 0.63
C TRP A 33 26.05 -6.64 -0.88
N SER A 34 25.17 -5.86 -1.51
CA SER A 34 25.18 -5.64 -2.95
C SER A 34 26.36 -4.80 -3.44
N GLY A 35 27.13 -4.19 -2.52
CA GLY A 35 28.25 -3.31 -2.84
C GLY A 35 27.84 -2.06 -3.61
N SER A 36 26.57 -1.66 -3.52
CA SER A 36 26.08 -0.46 -4.19
C SER A 36 26.53 0.78 -3.46
N ASP A 37 27.45 1.51 -4.07
CA ASP A 37 27.75 2.88 -3.67
C ASP A 37 26.94 3.86 -4.51
N GLN A 38 26.73 5.07 -3.99
CA GLN A 38 25.96 6.13 -4.65
C GLN A 38 26.38 6.39 -6.10
N SER A 39 27.67 6.25 -6.40
CA SER A 39 28.26 6.50 -7.73
C SER A 39 28.08 5.33 -8.71
N ARG A 40 27.76 4.12 -8.19
CA ARG A 40 27.63 2.89 -8.97
C ARG A 40 26.52 2.01 -8.38
N PRO A 41 25.24 2.33 -8.65
CA PRO A 41 24.14 1.45 -8.28
C PRO A 41 24.34 0.07 -8.91
N SER A 42 24.46 -0.97 -8.08
CA SER A 42 24.64 -2.35 -8.54
C SER A 42 23.40 -2.79 -9.35
N PRO A 43 23.52 -3.26 -10.60
CA PRO A 43 22.36 -3.64 -11.41
C PRO A 43 21.48 -4.71 -10.74
N VAL A 44 22.07 -5.51 -9.84
CA VAL A 44 21.39 -6.56 -9.08
C VAL A 44 20.30 -6.00 -8.15
N LEU A 45 20.48 -4.79 -7.62
CA LEU A 45 19.55 -4.15 -6.68
C LEU A 45 18.21 -3.77 -7.34
N TRP A 46 18.18 -3.55 -8.66
CA TRP A 46 16.96 -3.20 -9.39
C TRP A 46 16.39 -4.43 -10.11
N GLN A 47 17.24 -5.34 -10.61
CA GLN A 47 16.80 -6.53 -11.33
C GLN A 47 16.09 -7.54 -10.42
N GLY A 48 16.61 -7.79 -9.21
CA GLY A 48 16.02 -8.75 -8.27
C GLY A 48 14.59 -8.39 -7.86
N PRO A 49 14.36 -7.18 -7.32
CA PRO A 49 13.02 -6.74 -6.95
C PRO A 49 12.05 -6.63 -8.12
N LEU A 50 12.53 -6.25 -9.31
CA LEU A 50 11.68 -6.19 -10.52
C LEU A 50 11.28 -7.60 -10.99
N ALA A 51 12.20 -8.57 -10.97
CA ALA A 51 11.88 -9.96 -11.26
C ALA A 51 10.86 -10.54 -10.26
N LEU A 52 11.01 -10.22 -8.97
CA LEU A 52 10.06 -10.60 -7.93
C LEU A 52 8.68 -9.97 -8.17
N ALA A 53 8.64 -8.68 -8.55
CA ALA A 53 7.41 -8.00 -8.91
C ALA A 53 6.72 -8.65 -10.11
N CYS A 54 7.47 -8.99 -11.17
CA CYS A 54 6.95 -9.74 -12.31
C CYS A 54 6.39 -11.10 -11.89
N LEU A 55 7.11 -11.86 -11.07
CA LEU A 55 6.65 -13.17 -10.58
C LEU A 55 5.37 -13.06 -9.75
N VAL A 56 5.24 -12.04 -8.91
CA VAL A 56 4.03 -11.84 -8.12
C VAL A 56 2.89 -11.32 -8.97
N VAL A 57 3.12 -10.44 -9.94
CA VAL A 57 2.08 -10.07 -10.91
C VAL A 57 1.58 -11.32 -11.64
N LEU A 58 2.49 -12.17 -12.14
CA LEU A 58 2.14 -13.44 -12.77
C LEU A 58 1.37 -14.37 -11.83
N THR A 59 1.78 -14.46 -10.56
CA THR A 59 1.11 -15.29 -9.55
C THR A 59 -0.28 -14.74 -9.20
N CYS A 60 -0.42 -13.41 -9.11
CA CYS A 60 -1.69 -12.72 -8.87
C CYS A 60 -2.65 -12.86 -10.05
N PHE A 61 -2.14 -12.87 -11.28
CA PHE A 61 -2.92 -13.25 -12.46
C PHE A 61 -3.31 -14.73 -12.40
N ALA A 62 -2.40 -15.64 -12.02
CA ALA A 62 -2.70 -17.07 -11.88
C ALA A 62 -3.74 -17.39 -10.79
N LEU A 63 -3.81 -16.55 -9.75
CA LEU A 63 -4.62 -16.73 -8.54
C LEU A 63 -6.14 -16.93 -8.76
N PRO A 64 -6.82 -16.16 -9.63
CA PRO A 64 -8.23 -16.43 -9.97
C PRO A 64 -8.48 -17.81 -10.60
N TRP A 65 -7.49 -18.42 -11.25
CA TRP A 65 -7.60 -19.76 -11.85
C TRP A 65 -7.24 -20.90 -10.89
N LEU A 66 -6.66 -20.60 -9.73
CA LEU A 66 -6.41 -21.61 -8.71
C LEU A 66 -7.71 -21.96 -7.98
N PRO A 67 -8.00 -23.27 -7.76
CA PRO A 67 -9.17 -23.73 -7.03
C PRO A 67 -9.02 -23.48 -5.53
N LEU A 68 -9.01 -22.22 -5.13
CA LEU A 68 -8.96 -21.79 -3.74
C LEU A 68 -10.38 -21.81 -3.19
N THR A 69 -10.73 -22.65 -2.24
CA THR A 69 -12.09 -22.65 -1.65
C THR A 69 -12.45 -21.23 -1.18
N SER A 70 -13.51 -20.64 -1.73
CA SER A 70 -13.90 -19.27 -1.39
C SER A 70 -14.30 -19.19 0.08
N TRP A 71 -13.96 -18.09 0.74
CA TRP A 71 -14.33 -17.74 2.13
C TRP A 71 -15.85 -17.55 2.33
N THR A 72 -16.67 -18.02 1.41
CA THR A 72 -18.11 -17.94 1.51
C THR A 72 -18.58 -18.92 2.58
N ASN A 73 -18.68 -18.42 3.81
CA ASN A 73 -19.67 -18.92 4.74
C ASN A 73 -21.02 -18.86 3.98
N PRO A 74 -21.74 -19.97 3.79
CA PRO A 74 -22.98 -19.98 3.01
C PRO A 74 -23.99 -18.92 3.49
N ASP A 75 -23.95 -18.56 4.77
CA ASP A 75 -24.81 -17.52 5.35
C ASP A 75 -24.47 -16.09 4.89
N ASN A 76 -23.21 -15.82 4.50
CA ASN A 76 -22.78 -14.51 4.01
C ASN A 76 -23.06 -14.28 2.51
N GLN A 77 -23.64 -15.26 1.81
CA GLN A 77 -24.04 -15.07 0.41
C GLN A 77 -25.13 -13.99 0.24
N HIS A 78 -25.93 -13.74 1.30
CA HIS A 78 -26.92 -12.66 1.34
C HIS A 78 -26.33 -11.28 1.63
N ALA A 79 -25.10 -11.22 2.15
CA ALA A 79 -24.33 -9.99 2.35
C ALA A 79 -23.35 -9.72 1.19
N ARG A 80 -23.60 -10.30 0.00
CA ARG A 80 -22.91 -9.91 -1.24
C ARG A 80 -22.99 -8.39 -1.36
N GLY A 81 -21.82 -7.75 -1.31
CA GLY A 81 -21.65 -6.30 -1.28
C GLY A 81 -22.42 -5.58 -2.38
N ARG A 82 -23.68 -5.28 -2.11
CA ARG A 82 -24.34 -4.14 -2.71
C ARG A 82 -23.60 -2.95 -2.15
N PHE A 83 -22.66 -2.41 -2.94
CA PHE A 83 -22.31 -1.01 -2.81
C PHE A 83 -23.63 -0.26 -2.84
N GLY A 84 -24.14 0.09 -1.65
CA GLY A 84 -25.33 0.89 -1.56
C GLY A 84 -25.08 2.13 -2.41
N LEU A 85 -26.08 2.56 -3.18
CA LEU A 85 -25.99 3.76 -4.01
C LEU A 85 -25.33 4.93 -3.25
N GLY A 86 -25.55 5.03 -1.93
CA GLY A 86 -24.87 5.97 -1.04
C GLY A 86 -23.34 5.86 -1.01
N ASN A 87 -22.75 4.67 -0.93
CA ASN A 87 -21.28 4.53 -0.95
C ASN A 87 -20.70 4.89 -2.31
N MET A 88 -21.39 4.52 -3.39
CA MET A 88 -20.96 4.88 -4.75
C MET A 88 -21.04 6.39 -4.95
N LEU A 89 -22.13 7.03 -4.52
CA LEU A 89 -22.30 8.48 -4.53
C LEU A 89 -21.25 9.22 -3.69
N VAL A 90 -20.92 8.71 -2.50
CA VAL A 90 -19.88 9.31 -1.64
C VAL A 90 -18.51 9.23 -2.32
N VAL A 91 -18.16 8.08 -2.92
CA VAL A 91 -16.88 7.92 -3.63
C VAL A 91 -16.83 8.82 -4.87
N THR A 92 -17.88 8.83 -5.70
CA THR A 92 -17.89 9.66 -6.91
C THR A 92 -17.90 11.15 -6.60
N SER A 93 -18.65 11.58 -5.57
CA SER A 93 -18.67 12.98 -5.14
C SER A 93 -17.33 13.40 -4.55
N GLY A 94 -16.69 12.52 -3.76
CA GLY A 94 -15.34 12.76 -3.23
C GLY A 94 -14.32 12.94 -4.36
N VAL A 95 -14.31 12.04 -5.35
CA VAL A 95 -13.41 12.13 -6.52
C VAL A 95 -13.67 13.41 -7.31
N ALA A 96 -14.94 13.76 -7.58
CA ALA A 96 -15.27 14.99 -8.30
C ALA A 96 -14.81 16.25 -7.56
N LEU A 97 -14.96 16.28 -6.23
CA LEU A 97 -14.50 17.40 -5.40
C LEU A 97 -12.97 17.50 -5.38
N LEU A 98 -12.26 16.37 -5.32
CA LEU A 98 -10.80 16.34 -5.40
C LEU A 98 -10.29 16.84 -6.75
N LEU A 99 -10.92 16.44 -7.86
CA LEU A 99 -10.56 16.92 -9.20
C LEU A 99 -10.86 18.42 -9.37
N GLY A 100 -12.01 18.89 -8.87
CA GLY A 100 -12.40 20.29 -8.96
C GLY A 100 -11.50 21.23 -8.16
N ILE A 101 -11.10 20.83 -6.94
CA ILE A 101 -10.21 21.63 -6.09
C ILE A 101 -8.74 21.47 -6.52
N GLY A 102 -8.35 20.28 -6.96
CA GLY A 102 -6.97 19.95 -7.35
C GLY A 102 -6.45 20.73 -8.56
N ALA A 103 -7.33 21.34 -9.36
CA ALA A 103 -6.94 22.23 -10.45
C ALA A 103 -6.54 23.64 -9.98
N ARG A 104 -6.96 24.07 -8.77
CA ARG A 104 -6.76 25.45 -8.28
C ARG A 104 -5.90 25.54 -7.02
N LEU A 105 -6.03 24.58 -6.11
CA LEU A 105 -5.38 24.57 -4.81
C LEU A 105 -4.83 23.16 -4.52
N PRO A 106 -3.65 22.82 -5.06
CA PRO A 106 -3.16 21.44 -5.05
C PRO A 106 -2.87 20.94 -3.62
N THR A 107 -2.40 21.81 -2.73
CA THR A 107 -2.22 21.49 -1.30
C THR A 107 -3.54 21.23 -0.57
N ALA A 108 -4.57 22.04 -0.82
CA ALA A 108 -5.89 21.84 -0.22
C ALA A 108 -6.52 20.52 -0.67
N SER A 109 -6.37 20.16 -1.95
CA SER A 109 -6.88 18.90 -2.48
C SER A 109 -6.21 17.67 -1.86
N MET A 110 -4.91 17.74 -1.54
CA MET A 110 -4.22 16.67 -0.81
C MET A 110 -4.76 16.51 0.61
N ILE A 111 -4.91 17.62 1.36
CA ILE A 111 -5.44 17.57 2.74
C ILE A 111 -6.84 16.95 2.73
N LEU A 112 -7.69 17.37 1.79
CA LEU A 112 -9.03 16.79 1.63
C LEU A 112 -8.99 15.30 1.30
N ALA A 113 -8.08 14.87 0.42
CA ALA A 113 -7.92 13.44 0.09
C ALA A 113 -7.51 12.63 1.32
N LEU A 114 -6.56 13.13 2.11
CA LEU A 114 -6.11 12.50 3.35
C LEU A 114 -7.23 12.42 4.39
N VAL A 115 -7.97 13.51 4.61
CA VAL A 115 -9.11 13.53 5.54
C VAL A 115 -10.21 12.58 5.09
N PHE A 116 -10.50 12.54 3.78
CA PHE A 116 -11.52 11.66 3.23
C PHE A 116 -11.14 10.17 3.36
N THR A 117 -9.89 9.82 3.01
CA THR A 117 -9.41 8.45 3.10
C THR A 117 -9.34 7.95 4.55
N THR A 118 -8.75 8.74 5.45
CA THR A 118 -8.70 8.42 6.87
C THR A 118 -10.10 8.32 7.50
N GLY A 119 -11.03 9.21 7.12
CA GLY A 119 -12.42 9.13 7.54
C GLY A 119 -13.10 7.84 7.10
N LEU A 120 -12.86 7.38 5.87
CA LEU A 120 -13.40 6.10 5.37
C LEU A 120 -12.78 4.88 6.06
N VAL A 121 -11.47 4.91 6.33
CA VAL A 121 -10.78 3.89 7.13
C VAL A 121 -11.38 3.82 8.52
N GLY A 122 -11.50 4.96 9.21
CA GLY A 122 -12.03 5.04 10.58
C GLY A 122 -13.49 4.58 10.66
N ARG A 123 -14.33 5.00 9.72
CA ARG A 123 -15.71 4.53 9.61
C ARG A 123 -15.77 3.02 9.41
N SER A 124 -14.99 2.47 8.48
CA SER A 124 -14.96 1.03 8.20
C SER A 124 -14.48 0.23 9.41
N TRP A 125 -13.49 0.77 10.13
CA TRP A 125 -12.97 0.18 11.37
C TRP A 125 -14.02 0.09 12.49
N TRP A 126 -14.85 1.12 12.62
CA TRP A 126 -15.90 1.18 13.64
C TRP A 126 -17.12 0.36 13.28
N VAL A 127 -17.64 0.51 12.06
CA VAL A 127 -18.90 -0.10 11.62
C VAL A 127 -18.75 -1.60 11.36
N ALA A 128 -17.58 -2.06 10.88
CA ALA A 128 -17.37 -3.44 10.48
C ALA A 128 -16.20 -4.08 11.26
N PRO A 129 -16.43 -4.61 12.47
CA PRO A 129 -15.35 -5.19 13.29
C PRO A 129 -14.64 -6.36 12.62
N GLN A 130 -15.33 -7.09 11.74
CA GLN A 130 -14.78 -8.19 10.95
C GLN A 130 -13.68 -7.72 9.96
N LEU A 131 -13.69 -6.44 9.58
CA LEU A 131 -12.72 -5.86 8.64
C LEU A 131 -11.51 -5.21 9.33
N ARG A 132 -11.47 -5.15 10.67
CA ARG A 132 -10.36 -4.50 11.39
C ARG A 132 -9.01 -5.15 11.11
N VAL A 133 -8.95 -6.48 11.12
CA VAL A 133 -7.70 -7.20 10.88
C VAL A 133 -7.17 -7.01 9.45
N PRO A 134 -7.97 -7.17 8.37
CA PRO A 134 -7.47 -6.89 7.03
C PRO A 134 -7.12 -5.40 6.82
N ILE A 135 -7.86 -4.46 7.42
CA ILE A 135 -7.49 -3.04 7.37
C ILE A 135 -6.15 -2.80 8.09
N ALA A 136 -5.95 -3.40 9.28
CA ALA A 136 -4.69 -3.31 10.01
C ALA A 136 -3.53 -3.93 9.22
N ALA A 137 -3.78 -5.07 8.55
CA ALA A 137 -2.79 -5.70 7.69
C ALA A 137 -2.45 -4.83 6.48
N LEU A 138 -3.44 -4.21 5.83
CA LEU A 138 -3.22 -3.25 4.74
C LEU A 138 -2.33 -2.10 5.18
N LEU A 139 -2.66 -1.45 6.30
CA LEU A 139 -1.86 -0.36 6.86
C LEU A 139 -0.46 -0.85 7.28
N GLY A 140 -0.36 -2.04 7.86
CA GLY A 140 0.93 -2.62 8.23
C GLY A 140 1.80 -2.89 7.00
N ILE A 141 1.27 -3.44 5.91
CA ILE A 141 1.99 -3.65 4.65
C ILE A 141 2.48 -2.31 4.09
N LEU A 142 1.63 -1.27 4.13
CA LEU A 142 1.97 0.07 3.67
C LEU A 142 3.10 0.71 4.48
N TYR A 143 3.05 0.65 5.82
CA TYR A 143 3.93 1.49 6.64
C TYR A 143 5.08 0.74 7.34
N LEU A 144 4.93 -0.55 7.67
CA LEU A 144 5.98 -1.32 8.37
C LEU A 144 7.33 -1.36 7.64
N PRO A 145 7.40 -1.46 6.29
CA PRO A 145 8.69 -1.55 5.61
C PRO A 145 9.57 -0.31 5.82
N PHE A 146 8.94 0.83 6.10
CA PHE A 146 9.60 2.11 6.28
C PHE A 146 10.04 2.38 7.72
N ALA A 147 9.51 1.62 8.69
CA ALA A 147 9.81 1.82 10.11
C ALA A 147 11.30 1.66 10.44
N TRP A 148 12.04 0.93 9.61
CA TRP A 148 13.45 0.60 9.82
C TRP A 148 14.44 1.50 9.07
N ILE A 149 13.94 2.41 8.22
CA ILE A 149 14.80 3.22 7.36
C ILE A 149 15.40 4.41 8.11
N LEU A 150 14.71 4.93 9.12
CA LEU A 150 15.16 6.09 9.89
C LEU A 150 15.88 5.67 11.16
N GLY A 151 17.12 6.11 11.32
CA GLY A 151 17.91 5.85 12.53
C GLY A 151 17.36 6.60 13.75
N TYR A 152 17.52 6.02 14.95
CA TYR A 152 17.06 6.63 16.21
C TYR A 152 17.59 8.06 16.44
N GLY A 153 18.80 8.38 15.99
CA GLY A 153 19.40 9.71 16.15
C GLY A 153 18.86 10.77 15.18
N GLU A 154 18.40 10.37 14.00
CA GLU A 154 17.79 11.27 13.01
C GLU A 154 16.31 11.53 13.33
N LEU A 155 15.65 10.53 13.90
CA LEU A 155 14.24 10.57 14.28
C LEU A 155 13.92 11.69 15.29
N SER A 156 14.83 11.96 16.25
CA SER A 156 14.60 13.02 17.25
C SER A 156 14.68 14.43 16.66
N ASN A 157 15.48 14.62 15.61
CA ASN A 157 15.71 15.93 15.02
C ASN A 157 14.73 16.25 13.89
N MET A 158 14.21 15.23 13.20
CA MET A 158 13.32 15.38 12.04
C MET A 158 11.88 14.94 12.30
N MET A 159 11.52 14.65 13.56
CA MET A 159 10.25 14.02 13.95
C MET A 159 8.98 14.59 13.27
N PRO A 160 8.73 15.91 13.21
CA PRO A 160 7.53 16.45 12.57
C PRO A 160 7.55 16.33 11.03
N GLU A 161 8.70 16.53 10.40
CA GLU A 161 8.85 16.40 8.95
C GLU A 161 8.80 14.94 8.51
N VAL A 162 9.43 14.05 9.28
CA VAL A 162 9.39 12.60 9.12
C VAL A 162 7.98 12.05 9.27
N LEU A 163 7.20 12.55 10.24
CA LEU A 163 5.80 12.15 10.41
C LEU A 163 4.98 12.51 9.17
N LEU A 164 5.14 13.72 8.66
CA LEU A 164 4.51 14.14 7.40
C LEU A 164 5.01 13.30 6.22
N LEU A 165 6.32 13.03 6.14
CA LEU A 165 6.94 12.22 5.09
C LEU A 165 6.38 10.80 5.08
N SER A 166 6.26 10.20 6.27
CA SER A 166 5.78 8.84 6.48
C SER A 166 4.41 8.58 5.85
N LEU A 167 3.56 9.61 5.79
CA LEU A 167 2.22 9.55 5.22
C LEU A 167 2.19 9.31 3.70
N TYR A 168 3.24 9.70 2.98
CA TYR A 168 3.32 9.53 1.52
C TYR A 168 4.46 8.60 1.06
N LEU A 169 5.27 8.07 2.00
CA LEU A 169 6.34 7.13 1.71
C LEU A 169 5.93 5.94 0.82
N PRO A 170 4.79 5.27 1.06
CA PRO A 170 4.42 4.11 0.25
C PRO A 170 4.20 4.46 -1.22
N GLY A 171 3.72 5.68 -1.49
CA GLY A 171 3.44 6.21 -2.81
C GLY A 171 4.65 6.79 -3.54
N LEU A 172 5.85 6.79 -2.94
CA LEU A 172 7.05 7.33 -3.58
C LEU A 172 7.44 6.58 -4.85
N PHE A 173 7.52 5.25 -4.82
CA PHE A 173 7.86 4.47 -6.02
C PHE A 173 6.78 4.58 -7.10
N PRO A 174 5.47 4.40 -6.80
CA PRO A 174 4.41 4.67 -7.76
C PRO A 174 4.49 6.08 -8.37
N ALA A 175 4.77 7.09 -7.55
CA ALA A 175 4.93 8.47 -8.04
C ALA A 175 6.16 8.64 -8.92
N ALA A 176 7.29 8.00 -8.59
CA ALA A 176 8.50 8.02 -9.40
C ALA A 176 8.27 7.38 -10.78
N VAL A 177 7.59 6.22 -10.81
CA VAL A 177 7.22 5.54 -12.06
C VAL A 177 6.23 6.38 -12.87
N ALA A 178 5.21 6.93 -12.23
CA ALA A 178 4.22 7.79 -12.90
C ALA A 178 4.88 9.03 -13.51
N ASN A 179 5.82 9.65 -12.80
CA ASN A 179 6.57 10.81 -13.29
C ASN A 179 7.55 10.46 -14.42
N TYR A 180 8.08 9.24 -14.44
CA TYR A 180 8.91 8.77 -15.56
C TYR A 180 8.10 8.58 -16.84
N ILE A 181 6.87 8.06 -16.73
CA ILE A 181 5.98 7.81 -17.88
C ILE A 181 5.34 9.11 -18.38
N VAL A 182 4.88 9.94 -17.45
CA VAL A 182 4.22 11.22 -17.74
C VAL A 182 5.02 12.32 -17.03
N PRO A 183 6.11 12.81 -17.64
CA PRO A 183 6.85 13.94 -17.11
C PRO A 183 5.95 15.18 -17.21
N ASN A 184 5.27 15.49 -16.11
CA ASN A 184 4.38 16.63 -16.02
C ASN A 184 4.70 17.40 -14.74
N ASP A 185 5.18 18.63 -14.89
CA ASP A 185 5.47 19.55 -13.78
C ASP A 185 4.18 20.11 -13.12
N ILE A 186 3.01 19.63 -13.53
CA ILE A 186 1.71 20.12 -13.08
C ILE A 186 1.51 19.91 -11.58
N TYR A 187 2.03 18.81 -11.03
CA TYR A 187 1.93 18.52 -9.60
C TYR A 187 3.32 18.33 -8.98
N PRO A 188 3.62 19.01 -7.86
CA PRO A 188 4.83 18.71 -7.11
C PRO A 188 4.79 17.24 -6.63
N ARG A 189 5.95 16.58 -6.74
CA ARG A 189 6.08 15.11 -6.63
C ARG A 189 5.51 14.52 -5.33
N HIS A 190 5.60 15.25 -4.23
CA HIS A 190 5.05 14.83 -2.94
C HIS A 190 3.51 14.78 -2.93
N LEU A 191 2.83 15.66 -3.68
CA LEU A 191 1.37 15.63 -3.80
C LEU A 191 0.92 14.42 -4.62
N LEU A 192 1.63 14.11 -5.71
CA LEU A 192 1.36 12.91 -6.50
C LEU A 192 1.50 11.65 -5.66
N ALA A 193 2.56 11.54 -4.86
CA ALA A 193 2.76 10.44 -3.93
C ALA A 193 1.61 10.33 -2.92
N ALA A 194 1.18 11.45 -2.31
CA ALA A 194 0.06 11.46 -1.37
C ALA A 194 -1.26 11.00 -2.01
N PHE A 195 -1.55 11.44 -3.24
CA PHE A 195 -2.74 10.98 -3.98
C PHE A 195 -2.69 9.49 -4.30
N LEU A 196 -1.52 8.97 -4.67
CA LEU A 196 -1.34 7.55 -4.96
C LEU A 196 -1.53 6.70 -3.69
N VAL A 197 -1.00 7.12 -2.54
CA VAL A 197 -1.27 6.44 -1.25
C VAL A 197 -2.76 6.46 -0.93
N CYS A 198 -3.43 7.61 -1.10
CA CYS A 198 -4.88 7.70 -0.91
C CYS A 198 -5.63 6.72 -1.81
N ALA A 199 -5.25 6.65 -3.09
CA ALA A 199 -5.83 5.73 -4.06
C ALA A 199 -5.58 4.26 -3.69
N GLU A 200 -4.37 3.90 -3.26
CA GLU A 200 -4.01 2.55 -2.81
C GLU A 200 -4.80 2.12 -1.57
N ILE A 201 -5.01 3.02 -0.61
CA ILE A 201 -5.82 2.75 0.58
C ILE A 201 -7.29 2.56 0.20
N LEU A 202 -7.84 3.44 -0.65
CA LEU A 202 -9.23 3.33 -1.11
C LEU A 202 -9.47 2.06 -1.93
N PHE A 203 -8.53 1.74 -2.82
CA PHE A 203 -8.58 0.53 -3.63
C PHE A 203 -8.42 -0.73 -2.77
N GLY A 204 -7.53 -0.70 -1.77
CA GLY A 204 -7.37 -1.76 -0.78
C GLY A 204 -8.65 -1.99 0.03
N LEU A 205 -9.26 -0.92 0.55
CA LEU A 205 -10.57 -0.96 1.20
C LEU A 205 -11.64 -1.56 0.28
N TRP A 206 -11.69 -1.12 -0.98
CA TRP A 206 -12.64 -1.64 -1.95
C TRP A 206 -12.48 -3.16 -2.18
N LEU A 207 -11.24 -3.63 -2.33
CA LEU A 207 -10.95 -5.05 -2.49
C LEU A 207 -11.22 -5.89 -1.24
N ILE A 208 -10.98 -5.34 -0.05
CA ILE A 208 -11.33 -5.95 1.24
C ILE A 208 -12.84 -6.24 1.29
N HIS A 209 -13.67 -5.31 0.80
CA HIS A 209 -15.12 -5.52 0.69
C HIS A 209 -15.49 -6.47 -0.45
N GLY A 210 -14.68 -6.56 -1.50
CA GLY A 210 -14.87 -7.44 -2.66
C GLY A 210 -14.54 -8.92 -2.42
N GLY A 211 -13.93 -9.26 -1.29
CA GLY A 211 -13.68 -10.64 -0.84
C GLY A 211 -12.20 -11.00 -0.66
N SER A 212 -11.94 -12.10 0.05
CA SER A 212 -10.59 -12.48 0.50
C SER A 212 -9.61 -12.78 -0.62
N ARG A 213 -10.03 -13.45 -1.71
CA ARG A 213 -9.11 -13.82 -2.81
C ARG A 213 -8.47 -12.58 -3.44
N ARG A 214 -9.30 -11.56 -3.72
CA ARG A 214 -8.82 -10.30 -4.33
C ARG A 214 -7.97 -9.49 -3.35
N THR A 215 -8.36 -9.50 -2.07
CA THR A 215 -7.60 -8.86 -0.99
C THR A 215 -6.19 -9.44 -0.87
N LEU A 216 -6.06 -10.77 -0.92
CA LEU A 216 -4.78 -11.45 -0.73
C LEU A 216 -3.84 -11.21 -1.91
N ALA A 217 -4.35 -11.29 -3.15
CA ALA A 217 -3.59 -10.93 -4.35
C ALA A 217 -3.13 -9.47 -4.29
N TYR A 218 -4.00 -8.56 -3.83
CA TYR A 218 -3.64 -7.16 -3.67
C TYR A 218 -2.58 -6.95 -2.59
N PHE A 219 -2.67 -7.63 -1.45
CA PHE A 219 -1.68 -7.53 -0.37
C PHE A 219 -0.31 -8.04 -0.81
N ALA A 220 -0.26 -9.12 -1.58
CA ALA A 220 1.00 -9.61 -2.15
C ALA A 220 1.60 -8.59 -3.12
N PHE A 221 0.80 -8.02 -4.02
CA PHE A 221 1.27 -6.97 -4.92
C PHE A 221 1.77 -5.74 -4.15
N LEU A 222 0.97 -5.25 -3.20
CA LEU A 222 1.28 -4.07 -2.40
C LEU A 222 2.55 -4.27 -1.54
N SER A 223 2.76 -5.47 -0.97
CA SER A 223 3.97 -5.75 -0.19
C SER A 223 5.26 -5.55 -1.00
N ILE A 224 5.23 -5.87 -2.29
CA ILE A 224 6.39 -5.69 -3.16
C ILE A 224 6.55 -4.23 -3.55
N ALA A 225 5.46 -3.55 -3.89
CA ALA A 225 5.49 -2.13 -4.17
C ALA A 225 6.05 -1.33 -2.98
N CYS A 226 5.61 -1.65 -1.75
CA CYS A 226 6.13 -1.02 -0.54
C CYS A 226 7.59 -1.38 -0.27
N TRP A 227 8.00 -2.63 -0.51
CA TRP A 227 9.41 -3.03 -0.38
C TRP A 227 10.32 -2.32 -1.39
N LEU A 228 9.87 -2.15 -2.64
CA LEU A 228 10.53 -1.36 -3.67
C LEU A 228 10.63 0.13 -3.28
N SER A 229 9.52 0.73 -2.83
CA SER A 229 9.52 2.10 -2.29
C SER A 229 10.51 2.26 -1.15
N ALA A 230 10.58 1.29 -0.25
CA ALA A 230 11.50 1.29 0.88
C ALA A 230 12.97 1.20 0.43
N LEU A 231 13.28 0.35 -0.55
CA LEU A 231 14.62 0.26 -1.15
C LEU A 231 15.04 1.57 -1.83
N VAL A 232 14.14 2.17 -2.62
CA VAL A 232 14.38 3.46 -3.28
C VAL A 232 14.60 4.57 -2.26
N LEU A 233 13.78 4.63 -1.21
CA LEU A 233 13.96 5.61 -0.14
C LEU A 233 15.29 5.43 0.57
N TYR A 234 15.67 4.20 0.91
CA TYR A 234 16.95 3.93 1.56
C TYR A 234 18.13 4.36 0.68
N ALA A 235 18.07 4.08 -0.63
CA ALA A 235 19.08 4.53 -1.59
C ALA A 235 19.16 6.06 -1.67
N LEU A 236 18.03 6.77 -1.56
CA LEU A 236 17.97 8.24 -1.56
C LEU A 236 18.47 8.87 -0.26
N VAL A 237 18.18 8.26 0.90
CA VAL A 237 18.63 8.77 2.21
C VAL A 237 20.14 8.58 2.39
N ARG A 238 20.68 7.49 1.83
CA ARG A 238 22.11 7.22 1.86
C ARG A 238 22.88 8.00 0.78
N ALA A 239 22.21 8.70 -0.14
CA ALA A 239 22.80 9.55 -1.20
C ALA A 239 23.20 10.93 -0.65
#